data_AF-A0A419E572-F1
#
_entry.id   AF-A0A419E572-F1
#
_cell.length_a   1.000
_cell.length_b   1.000
_cell.length_c   1.000
_cell.angle_alpha   90.00
_cell.angle_beta   90.00
_cell.angle_gamma   90.00
#
_symmetry.space_group_name_H-M   'P 1'
#
loop_
_entity.id
_entity.type
_entity.pdbx_description
1 polymer ?
#
loop_
_entity_poly.entity_id
_entity_poly.type
_entity_poly.pdbx_seq_one_letter_code
_entity_poly.pdbx_strand_id
1 'polypeptide(L)'
;MNRFDKLYAEIWKNVIAEYGIETIISNPHEFGKMLDDYSRDAEKSGYKQLQPWLNLASPFISWITFFNLTVMGMFSKSDKKDKEFREFLGLISIISSLAASQAISIRKLCLIGQDASARIVLRSFVETTDIILMMIHDPTKRKLYFQNQTFDDARDFWNQNLRKSKLLSSYKIMFQHLGYPDDAASIFEEARENVKTLASQATHSSWHAAFFSAIPIPYSTDANTIGAFLGTISQFSKSTLFYLCESIWFLSEFGYSYLTQKYRKEFIEFAIQDERKNSQSSVPMIVFNLSSVIRDLYAIYSKEFHEVKDDTFEKMADYVFHFKE
;
A
#
# COMPACT_ATOMS: atom_id res chain seq x y z
N MET A 1 -33.85 -28.63 -0.27
CA MET A 1 -32.69 -27.95 0.33
C MET A 1 -31.52 -28.91 0.34
N ASN A 2 -30.44 -28.55 -0.35
CA ASN A 2 -29.20 -29.31 -0.28
C ASN A 2 -28.60 -29.20 1.16
N ARG A 3 -27.57 -30.00 1.45
CA ARG A 3 -26.90 -30.03 2.76
C ARG A 3 -26.36 -28.65 3.20
N PHE A 4 -25.88 -27.85 2.25
CA PHE A 4 -25.39 -26.49 2.50
C PHE A 4 -26.54 -25.54 2.83
N ASP A 5 -27.69 -25.62 2.16
CA ASP A 5 -28.84 -24.75 2.45
C ASP A 5 -29.33 -24.92 3.90
N LYS A 6 -29.31 -26.16 4.42
CA LYS A 6 -29.67 -26.43 5.82
C LYS A 6 -28.65 -25.86 6.80
N LEU A 7 -27.36 -26.04 6.50
CA LEU A 7 -26.27 -25.47 7.29
C LEU A 7 -26.35 -23.93 7.30
N TYR A 8 -26.66 -23.30 6.17
CA TYR A 8 -26.81 -21.85 6.07
C TYR A 8 -28.03 -21.34 6.85
N ALA A 9 -29.18 -22.02 6.75
CA ALA A 9 -30.36 -21.66 7.52
C ALA A 9 -30.12 -21.79 9.04
N GLU A 10 -29.33 -22.78 9.46
CA GLU A 10 -28.94 -22.99 10.85
C GLU A 10 -27.96 -21.93 11.34
N ILE A 11 -26.93 -21.60 10.55
CA ILE A 11 -26.00 -20.49 10.85
C ILE A 11 -26.80 -19.18 10.97
N TRP A 12 -27.65 -18.85 10.00
CA TRP A 12 -28.44 -17.62 10.03
C TRP A 12 -29.41 -17.55 11.20
N LYS A 13 -30.07 -18.67 11.54
CA LYS A 13 -30.96 -18.74 12.71
C LYS A 13 -30.19 -18.52 14.01
N ASN A 14 -28.98 -19.09 14.12
CA ASN A 14 -28.12 -18.90 15.28
C ASN A 14 -27.61 -17.45 15.35
N VAL A 15 -27.21 -16.85 14.22
CA VAL A 15 -26.82 -15.42 14.15
C VAL A 15 -27.96 -14.51 14.60
N ILE A 16 -29.17 -14.71 14.08
CA ILE A 16 -30.33 -13.88 14.46
C ILE A 16 -30.66 -14.04 15.95
N ALA A 17 -30.62 -15.26 16.47
CA ALA A 17 -30.90 -15.57 17.87
C ALA A 17 -29.82 -15.07 18.83
N GLU A 18 -28.55 -15.19 18.46
CA GLU A 18 -27.39 -14.78 19.27
C GLU A 18 -27.28 -13.25 19.36
N TYR A 19 -27.58 -12.54 18.27
CA TYR A 19 -27.44 -11.08 18.20
C TYR A 19 -28.74 -10.33 18.46
N GLY A 20 -29.85 -11.04 18.71
CA GLY A 20 -31.13 -10.41 19.00
C GLY A 20 -31.55 -9.41 17.94
N ILE A 21 -31.37 -9.75 16.65
CA ILE A 21 -31.73 -8.90 15.49
C ILE A 21 -33.27 -8.87 15.32
N GLU A 22 -34.00 -8.58 16.40
CA GLU A 22 -35.40 -8.17 16.39
C GLU A 22 -35.53 -6.64 16.38
N THR A 23 -34.47 -5.92 16.74
CA THR A 23 -34.42 -4.46 16.67
C THR A 23 -33.98 -4.01 15.29
N ILE A 24 -34.97 -3.71 14.43
CA ILE A 24 -34.75 -2.75 13.35
C ILE A 24 -34.29 -1.46 14.02
N ILE A 25 -33.01 -1.11 13.90
CA ILE A 25 -32.50 0.19 14.34
C ILE A 25 -33.20 1.23 13.47
N SER A 26 -34.31 1.78 13.97
CA SER A 26 -35.14 2.75 13.25
C SER A 26 -34.54 4.15 13.25
N ASN A 27 -33.50 4.37 14.07
CA ASN A 27 -32.84 5.66 14.27
C ASN A 27 -31.41 5.66 13.67
N PRO A 28 -31.15 6.42 12.59
CA PRO A 28 -29.81 6.53 11.99
C PRO A 28 -28.70 6.97 12.97
N HIS A 29 -29.04 7.75 14.00
CA HIS A 29 -28.07 8.17 15.01
C HIS A 29 -27.62 7.00 15.89
N GLU A 30 -28.55 6.12 16.28
CA GLU A 30 -28.23 4.92 17.07
C GLU A 30 -27.37 3.95 16.26
N PHE A 31 -27.66 3.80 14.96
CA PHE A 31 -26.83 3.00 14.06
C PHE A 31 -25.41 3.57 13.93
N GLY A 32 -25.27 4.89 13.74
CA GLY A 32 -23.97 5.54 13.68
C GLY A 32 -23.16 5.33 14.97
N LYS A 33 -23.78 5.52 16.13
CA LYS A 33 -23.14 5.26 17.43
C LYS A 33 -22.71 3.80 17.57
N MET A 34 -23.56 2.86 17.17
CA MET A 34 -23.22 1.44 17.16
C MET A 34 -21.98 1.16 16.30
N LEU A 35 -21.90 1.71 15.08
CA LEU A 35 -20.73 1.57 14.20
C LEU A 35 -19.46 2.17 14.82
N ASP A 36 -19.57 3.33 15.47
CA ASP A 36 -18.44 3.99 16.14
C ASP A 36 -17.92 3.16 17.32
N ASP A 37 -18.83 2.57 18.10
CA ASP A 37 -18.47 1.72 19.25
C ASP A 37 -17.78 0.42 18.77
N TYR A 38 -18.31 -0.25 17.74
CA TYR A 38 -17.64 -1.40 17.11
C TYR A 38 -16.26 -1.04 16.57
N SER A 39 -16.14 0.08 15.84
CA SER A 39 -14.87 0.54 15.27
C SER A 39 -13.83 0.83 16.35
N ARG A 40 -14.24 1.46 17.45
CA ARG A 40 -13.36 1.78 18.58
C ARG A 40 -12.85 0.52 19.28
N ASP A 41 -13.71 -0.47 19.48
CA ASP A 41 -13.33 -1.71 20.14
C ASP A 41 -12.48 -2.61 19.23
N ALA A 42 -12.81 -2.65 17.92
CA ALA A 42 -11.97 -3.27 16.91
C ALA A 42 -10.57 -2.62 16.87
N GLU A 43 -10.48 -1.29 16.88
CA GLU A 43 -9.21 -0.57 16.86
C GLU A 43 -8.33 -0.90 18.09
N LYS A 44 -8.90 -0.91 19.30
CA LYS A 44 -8.17 -1.30 20.52
C LYS A 44 -7.62 -2.73 20.41
N SER A 45 -8.45 -3.66 19.92
CA SER A 45 -8.05 -5.05 19.69
C SER A 45 -6.96 -5.14 18.62
N GLY A 46 -7.12 -4.41 17.51
CA GLY A 46 -6.20 -4.32 16.39
C GLY A 46 -4.82 -3.83 16.82
N TYR A 47 -4.73 -2.80 17.68
CA TYR A 47 -3.45 -2.37 18.23
C TYR A 47 -2.73 -3.50 18.98
N LYS A 48 -3.45 -4.22 19.85
CA LYS A 48 -2.87 -5.33 20.62
C LYS A 48 -2.43 -6.49 19.71
N GLN A 49 -3.29 -6.88 18.77
CA GLN A 49 -3.07 -8.07 17.95
C GLN A 49 -2.08 -7.83 16.81
N LEU A 50 -2.13 -6.67 16.16
CA LEU A 50 -1.29 -6.33 15.02
C LEU A 50 -0.03 -5.55 15.40
N GLN A 51 0.28 -5.36 16.70
CA GLN A 51 1.38 -4.49 17.16
C GLN A 51 2.71 -4.69 16.41
N PRO A 52 3.21 -5.92 16.16
CA PRO A 52 4.47 -6.09 15.43
C PRO A 52 4.39 -5.54 14.00
N TRP A 53 3.28 -5.81 13.32
CA TRP A 53 3.04 -5.35 11.94
C TRP A 53 2.79 -3.84 11.87
N LEU A 54 2.14 -3.27 12.88
CA LEU A 54 1.96 -1.82 12.97
C LEU A 54 3.28 -1.11 13.24
N ASN A 55 4.13 -1.66 14.10
CA ASN A 55 5.47 -1.13 14.35
C ASN A 55 6.32 -1.18 13.08
N LEU A 56 6.21 -2.25 12.30
CA LEU A 56 6.89 -2.39 11.03
C LEU A 56 6.35 -1.40 9.99
N ALA A 57 5.03 -1.31 9.83
CA ALA A 57 4.39 -0.47 8.80
C ALA A 57 4.51 1.03 9.08
N SER A 58 4.62 1.45 10.33
CA SER A 58 4.64 2.87 10.69
C SER A 58 5.81 3.64 10.05
N PRO A 59 7.08 3.17 10.12
CA PRO A 59 8.20 3.77 9.38
C PRO A 59 7.97 3.88 7.87
N PHE A 60 7.40 2.86 7.22
CA PHE A 60 7.10 2.89 5.78
C PHE A 60 6.02 3.94 5.46
N ILE A 61 4.93 3.97 6.23
CA ILE A 61 3.87 4.96 6.04
C ILE A 61 4.40 6.38 6.28
N SER A 62 5.19 6.58 7.34
CA SER A 62 5.87 7.84 7.58
C SER A 62 6.77 8.23 6.42
N TRP A 63 7.51 7.29 5.84
CA TRP A 63 8.37 7.52 4.69
C TRP A 63 7.59 8.04 3.48
N ILE A 64 6.49 7.38 3.07
CA ILE A 64 5.72 7.82 1.89
C ILE A 64 5.07 9.20 2.14
N THR A 65 4.65 9.49 3.39
CA THR A 65 4.16 10.80 3.79
C THR A 65 5.26 11.87 3.70
N PHE A 66 6.45 11.62 4.25
CA PHE A 66 7.56 12.57 4.17
C PHE A 66 8.09 12.75 2.75
N PHE A 67 8.11 11.69 1.96
CA PHE A 67 8.42 11.76 0.53
C PHE A 67 7.48 12.72 -0.19
N ASN A 68 6.17 12.56 0.01
CA ASN A 68 5.18 13.47 -0.56
C ASN A 68 5.38 14.93 -0.11
N LEU A 69 5.54 15.17 1.21
CA LEU A 69 5.77 16.51 1.75
C LEU A 69 7.05 17.15 1.19
N THR A 70 8.11 16.37 1.01
CA THR A 70 9.37 16.83 0.40
C THR A 70 9.15 17.27 -1.04
N VAL A 71 8.52 16.42 -1.86
CA VAL A 71 8.25 16.74 -3.26
C VAL A 71 7.31 17.95 -3.39
N MET A 72 6.28 18.05 -2.54
CA MET A 72 5.41 19.24 -2.48
C MET A 72 6.18 20.50 -2.12
N GLY A 73 7.05 20.44 -1.09
CA GLY A 73 7.89 21.56 -0.69
C GLY A 73 8.83 22.00 -1.82
N MET A 74 9.45 21.04 -2.50
CA MET A 74 10.29 21.31 -3.67
C MET A 74 9.48 21.96 -4.79
N PHE A 75 8.28 21.45 -5.08
CA PHE A 75 7.40 22.03 -6.09
C PHE A 75 7.04 23.49 -5.77
N SER A 76 6.69 23.80 -4.52
CA SER A 76 6.37 25.15 -4.07
C SER A 76 7.55 26.13 -4.17
N LYS A 77 8.79 25.64 -4.00
CA LYS A 77 10.01 26.46 -4.04
C LYS A 77 10.70 26.47 -5.41
N SER A 78 10.33 25.57 -6.33
CA SER A 78 10.95 25.44 -7.65
C SER A 78 10.85 26.72 -8.48
N ASP A 79 11.93 27.06 -9.19
CA ASP A 79 11.94 28.21 -10.11
C ASP A 79 10.94 27.97 -11.24
N LYS A 80 10.13 28.99 -11.53
CA LYS A 80 9.17 28.95 -12.66
C LYS A 80 9.88 28.81 -14.00
N LYS A 81 11.17 29.11 -14.09
CA LYS A 81 11.98 28.99 -15.31
C LYS A 81 12.31 27.54 -15.68
N ASP A 82 12.42 26.63 -14.70
CA ASP A 82 12.58 25.20 -14.97
C ASP A 82 11.20 24.52 -15.03
N LYS A 83 10.53 24.74 -16.15
CA LYS A 83 9.17 24.25 -16.37
C LYS A 83 9.10 22.72 -16.32
N GLU A 84 10.07 22.02 -16.90
CA GLU A 84 10.06 20.55 -16.96
C GLU A 84 10.22 19.92 -15.57
N PHE A 85 11.19 20.38 -14.79
CA PHE A 85 11.40 19.87 -13.44
C PHE A 85 10.20 20.20 -12.53
N ARG A 86 9.64 21.40 -12.67
CA ARG A 86 8.45 21.80 -11.90
C ARG A 86 7.21 20.98 -12.24
N GLU A 87 6.96 20.71 -13.52
CA GLU A 87 5.88 19.82 -13.96
C GLU A 87 6.07 18.40 -13.42
N PHE A 88 7.32 17.90 -13.47
CA PHE A 88 7.69 16.63 -12.87
C PHE A 88 7.37 16.57 -11.37
N LEU A 89 7.83 17.55 -10.58
CA LEU A 89 7.54 17.62 -9.14
C LEU A 89 6.04 17.74 -8.85
N GLY A 90 5.32 18.55 -9.64
CA GLY A 90 3.88 18.69 -9.51
C GLY A 90 3.17 17.34 -9.69
N LEU A 91 3.50 16.61 -10.75
CA LEU A 91 2.93 15.29 -11.02
C LEU A 91 3.23 14.28 -9.91
N ILE A 92 4.51 14.16 -9.50
CA ILE A 92 4.90 13.23 -8.44
C ILE A 92 4.24 13.61 -7.12
N SER A 93 4.08 14.90 -6.81
CA SER A 93 3.39 15.33 -5.59
C SER A 93 1.94 14.86 -5.55
N ILE A 94 1.20 15.01 -6.65
CA ILE A 94 -0.22 14.63 -6.70
C ILE A 94 -0.39 13.11 -6.54
N ILE A 95 0.39 12.32 -7.28
CA ILE A 95 0.25 10.85 -7.25
C ILE A 95 0.78 10.28 -5.93
N SER A 96 1.87 10.84 -5.37
CA SER A 96 2.35 10.43 -4.05
C SER A 96 1.41 10.82 -2.92
N SER A 97 0.64 11.91 -3.04
CA SER A 97 -0.43 12.25 -2.08
C SER A 97 -1.52 11.18 -2.07
N LEU A 98 -1.91 10.68 -3.24
CA LEU A 98 -2.85 9.57 -3.36
C LEU A 98 -2.28 8.30 -2.70
N ALA A 99 -1.03 7.95 -2.99
CA ALA A 99 -0.36 6.80 -2.39
C ALA A 99 -0.28 6.90 -0.85
N ALA A 100 0.10 8.06 -0.31
CA ALA A 100 0.15 8.29 1.14
C ALA A 100 -1.25 8.16 1.79
N SER A 101 -2.28 8.72 1.16
CA SER A 101 -3.67 8.60 1.62
C SER A 101 -4.14 7.14 1.64
N GLN A 102 -3.85 6.38 0.59
CA GLN A 102 -4.15 4.94 0.51
C GLN A 102 -3.40 4.15 1.58
N ALA A 103 -2.11 4.40 1.81
CA ALA A 103 -1.32 3.74 2.84
C ALA A 103 -1.90 3.95 4.25
N ILE A 104 -2.29 5.19 4.58
CA ILE A 104 -2.97 5.53 5.84
C ILE A 104 -4.32 4.80 5.94
N SER A 105 -5.06 4.74 4.83
CA SER A 105 -6.37 4.06 4.77
C SER A 105 -6.24 2.56 5.00
N ILE A 106 -5.25 1.91 4.36
CA ILE A 106 -4.96 0.48 4.56
C ILE A 106 -4.69 0.19 6.04
N ARG A 107 -3.83 0.99 6.69
CA ARG A 107 -3.56 0.85 8.13
C ARG A 107 -4.83 0.98 8.97
N LYS A 108 -5.65 2.00 8.71
CA LYS A 108 -6.91 2.22 9.44
C LYS A 108 -7.88 1.08 9.25
N LEU A 109 -8.09 0.63 8.02
CA LEU A 109 -8.99 -0.48 7.67
C LEU A 109 -8.55 -1.78 8.33
N CYS A 110 -7.25 -2.09 8.34
CA CYS A 110 -6.71 -3.24 9.07
C CYS A 110 -6.96 -3.13 10.59
N LEU A 111 -6.76 -1.94 11.17
CA LEU A 111 -6.99 -1.70 12.60
C LEU A 111 -8.45 -1.87 13.02
N ILE A 112 -9.40 -1.52 12.16
CA ILE A 112 -10.83 -1.70 12.45
C ILE A 112 -11.36 -3.05 11.94
N GLY A 113 -10.49 -3.98 11.51
CA GLY A 113 -10.91 -5.32 11.07
C GLY A 113 -11.62 -5.38 9.73
N GLN A 114 -11.51 -4.35 8.89
CA GLN A 114 -12.07 -4.31 7.54
C GLN A 114 -11.02 -4.75 6.49
N ASP A 115 -10.47 -5.95 6.65
CA ASP A 115 -9.36 -6.44 5.82
C ASP A 115 -9.69 -6.54 4.33
N ALA A 116 -10.91 -7.00 3.98
CA ALA A 116 -11.32 -7.08 2.57
C ALA A 116 -11.28 -5.70 1.90
N SER A 117 -11.80 -4.67 2.57
CA SER A 117 -11.69 -3.28 2.12
C SER A 117 -10.23 -2.82 2.07
N ALA A 118 -9.41 -3.17 3.06
CA ALA A 118 -7.99 -2.85 3.08
C ALA A 118 -7.25 -3.43 1.86
N ARG A 119 -7.56 -4.67 1.46
CA ARG A 119 -6.98 -5.32 0.27
C ARG A 119 -7.39 -4.65 -1.04
N ILE A 120 -8.64 -4.19 -1.14
CA ILE A 120 -9.08 -3.40 -2.31
C ILE A 120 -8.23 -2.13 -2.42
N VAL A 121 -8.03 -1.42 -1.31
CA VAL A 121 -7.18 -0.22 -1.28
C VAL A 121 -5.71 -0.58 -1.55
N LEU A 122 -5.22 -1.72 -1.04
CA LEU A 122 -3.87 -2.22 -1.31
C LEU A 122 -3.64 -2.46 -2.81
N ARG A 123 -4.60 -3.05 -3.52
CA ARG A 123 -4.50 -3.22 -4.98
C ARG A 123 -4.28 -1.87 -5.67
N SER A 124 -5.12 -0.89 -5.34
CA SER A 124 -5.01 0.45 -5.90
C SER A 124 -3.70 1.14 -5.50
N PHE A 125 -3.21 0.89 -4.29
CA PHE A 125 -1.92 1.39 -3.81
C PHE A 125 -0.73 0.82 -4.60
N VAL A 126 -0.73 -0.49 -4.88
CA VAL A 126 0.31 -1.14 -5.70
C VAL A 126 0.30 -0.53 -7.12
N GLU A 127 -0.86 -0.43 -7.75
CA GLU A 127 -0.99 0.21 -9.07
C GLU A 127 -0.53 1.69 -9.05
N THR A 128 -0.87 2.43 -7.98
CA THR A 128 -0.44 3.83 -7.82
C THR A 128 1.07 3.93 -7.67
N THR A 129 1.72 3.04 -6.91
CA THR A 129 3.18 3.04 -6.76
C THR A 129 3.90 2.57 -8.03
N ASP A 130 3.30 1.69 -8.85
CA ASP A 130 3.80 1.36 -10.19
C ASP A 130 3.79 2.59 -11.11
N ILE A 131 2.70 3.37 -11.07
CA ILE A 131 2.61 4.63 -11.80
C ILE A 131 3.70 5.59 -11.35
N ILE A 132 3.91 5.77 -10.04
CA ILE A 132 4.97 6.66 -9.52
C ILE A 132 6.34 6.22 -10.05
N LEU A 133 6.70 4.94 -9.94
CA LEU A 133 7.97 4.42 -10.44
C LEU A 133 8.13 4.68 -11.94
N MET A 134 7.08 4.45 -12.72
CA MET A 134 7.07 4.73 -14.16
C MET A 134 7.27 6.22 -14.47
N MET A 135 6.54 7.09 -13.77
CA MET A 135 6.65 8.54 -13.92
C MET A 135 8.06 9.04 -13.55
N ILE A 136 8.70 8.47 -12.53
CA ILE A 136 10.04 8.88 -12.10
C ILE A 136 11.05 8.72 -13.24
N HIS A 137 11.07 7.57 -13.91
CA HIS A 137 12.13 7.26 -14.87
C HIS A 137 11.82 7.60 -16.34
N ASP A 138 10.55 7.67 -16.75
CA ASP A 138 10.14 7.86 -18.15
C ASP A 138 9.44 9.22 -18.40
N PRO A 139 10.17 10.25 -18.89
CA PRO A 139 9.59 11.57 -19.18
C PRO A 139 8.51 11.56 -20.25
N THR A 140 8.55 10.61 -21.20
CA THR A 140 7.57 10.52 -22.28
C THR A 140 6.24 10.06 -21.72
N LYS A 141 6.25 9.00 -20.90
CA LYS A 141 5.04 8.51 -20.23
C LYS A 141 4.47 9.53 -19.24
N ARG A 142 5.31 10.36 -18.61
CA ARG A 142 4.84 11.51 -17.82
C ARG A 142 4.00 12.49 -18.61
N LYS A 143 4.49 12.91 -19.79
CA LYS A 143 3.78 13.85 -20.66
C LYS A 143 2.43 13.27 -21.09
N LEU A 144 2.43 11.99 -21.48
CA LEU A 144 1.20 11.29 -21.85
C LEU A 144 0.22 11.23 -20.67
N TYR A 145 0.66 10.88 -19.46
CA TYR A 145 -0.20 10.84 -18.27
C TYR A 145 -0.87 12.19 -18.00
N PHE A 146 -0.11 13.29 -18.07
CA PHE A 146 -0.62 14.64 -17.83
C PHE A 146 -1.69 15.08 -18.85
N GLN A 147 -1.64 14.55 -20.06
CA GLN A 147 -2.60 14.88 -21.12
C GLN A 147 -3.96 14.17 -20.96
N ASN A 148 -4.04 13.10 -20.18
CA ASN A 148 -5.29 12.34 -20.00
C ASN A 148 -6.16 12.99 -18.93
N GLN A 149 -7.06 13.87 -19.36
CA GLN A 149 -7.97 14.58 -18.45
C GLN A 149 -9.38 13.99 -18.41
N THR A 150 -9.70 13.06 -19.32
CA THR A 150 -10.99 12.37 -19.35
C THR A 150 -10.88 10.92 -18.87
N PHE A 151 -12.02 10.32 -18.54
CA PHE A 151 -12.09 8.91 -18.15
C PHE A 151 -11.66 7.96 -19.30
N ASP A 152 -12.07 8.25 -20.54
CA ASP A 152 -11.68 7.46 -21.70
C ASP A 152 -10.17 7.54 -21.96
N ASP A 153 -9.59 8.74 -21.88
CA ASP A 153 -8.14 8.93 -22.02
C ASP A 153 -7.37 8.17 -20.94
N ALA A 154 -7.86 8.21 -19.69
CA ALA A 154 -7.25 7.49 -18.58
C ALA A 154 -7.28 5.97 -18.80
N ARG A 155 -8.39 5.43 -19.31
CA ARG A 155 -8.53 4.00 -19.67
C ARG A 155 -7.56 3.62 -20.79
N ASP A 156 -7.46 4.45 -21.82
CA ASP A 156 -6.60 4.18 -22.97
C ASP A 156 -5.12 4.25 -22.58
N PHE A 157 -4.75 5.24 -21.76
CA PHE A 157 -3.43 5.33 -21.17
C PHE A 157 -3.08 4.07 -20.36
N TRP A 158 -4.00 3.62 -19.51
CA TRP A 158 -3.83 2.39 -18.73
C TRP A 158 -3.54 1.19 -19.63
N ASN A 159 -4.38 1.01 -20.65
CA ASN A 159 -4.25 -0.08 -21.60
C ASN A 159 -2.95 -0.03 -22.43
N GLN A 160 -2.47 1.16 -22.76
CA GLN A 160 -1.31 1.32 -23.64
C GLN A 160 0.02 1.28 -22.88
N ASN A 161 0.05 1.79 -21.65
CA ASN A 161 1.31 2.07 -20.93
C ASN A 161 1.51 1.27 -19.66
N LEU A 162 0.42 0.83 -19.02
CA LEU A 162 0.48 0.24 -17.69
C LEU A 162 0.08 -1.25 -17.67
N ARG A 163 -0.19 -1.86 -18.83
CA ARG A 163 -0.31 -3.33 -18.91
C ARG A 163 0.97 -4.01 -18.43
N LYS A 164 0.83 -5.23 -17.89
CA LYS A 164 1.92 -6.09 -17.40
C LYS A 164 3.20 -6.02 -18.25
N SER A 165 3.10 -6.30 -19.55
CA SER A 165 4.25 -6.31 -20.47
C SER A 165 4.90 -4.93 -20.69
N LYS A 166 4.14 -3.84 -20.51
CA LYS A 166 4.60 -2.45 -20.64
C LYS A 166 5.28 -1.97 -19.37
N LEU A 167 4.74 -2.35 -18.20
CA LEU A 167 5.39 -2.15 -16.91
C LEU A 167 6.72 -2.90 -16.86
N LEU A 168 6.76 -4.18 -17.23
CA LEU A 168 8.00 -4.96 -17.28
C LEU A 168 9.08 -4.29 -18.14
N SER A 169 8.72 -3.83 -19.33
CA SER A 169 9.66 -3.09 -20.21
C SER A 169 10.19 -1.82 -19.55
N SER A 170 9.34 -1.12 -18.79
CA SER A 170 9.72 0.08 -18.05
C SER A 170 10.66 -0.25 -16.89
N TYR A 171 10.36 -1.30 -16.12
CA TYR A 171 11.23 -1.77 -15.04
C TYR A 171 12.59 -2.21 -15.55
N LYS A 172 12.68 -2.92 -16.69
CA LYS A 172 13.96 -3.29 -17.29
C LYS A 172 14.86 -2.08 -17.54
N ILE A 173 14.32 -1.01 -18.13
CA ILE A 173 15.07 0.24 -18.36
C ILE A 173 15.52 0.87 -17.04
N MET A 174 14.62 0.95 -16.06
CA MET A 174 14.93 1.52 -14.74
C MET A 174 16.01 0.71 -14.01
N PHE A 175 15.90 -0.61 -13.99
CA PHE A 175 16.83 -1.50 -13.29
C PHE A 175 18.21 -1.51 -13.95
N GLN A 176 18.28 -1.53 -15.29
CA GLN A 176 19.52 -1.37 -16.04
C GLN A 176 20.20 -0.02 -15.74
N HIS A 177 19.43 1.07 -15.63
CA HIS A 177 19.97 2.37 -15.26
C HIS A 177 20.55 2.37 -13.83
N LEU A 178 19.89 1.67 -12.91
CA LEU A 178 20.32 1.51 -11.53
C LEU A 178 21.44 0.45 -11.37
N GLY A 179 21.83 -0.24 -12.44
CA GLY A 179 22.90 -1.24 -12.47
C GLY A 179 22.48 -2.65 -12.08
N TYR A 180 21.21 -2.92 -11.76
CA TYR A 180 20.76 -4.25 -11.34
C TYR A 180 20.87 -5.30 -12.47
N PRO A 181 20.98 -6.60 -12.12
CA PRO A 181 20.97 -7.71 -13.08
C PRO A 181 19.73 -7.73 -13.99
N ASP A 182 19.88 -8.31 -15.19
CA ASP A 182 18.84 -8.31 -16.24
C ASP A 182 17.53 -9.02 -15.83
N ASP A 183 17.60 -9.98 -14.90
CA ASP A 183 16.46 -10.74 -14.39
C ASP A 183 15.75 -10.05 -13.22
N ALA A 184 16.39 -9.09 -12.54
CA ALA A 184 15.84 -8.40 -11.37
C ALA A 184 14.51 -7.68 -11.69
N ALA A 185 14.37 -7.13 -12.90
CA ALA A 185 13.11 -6.52 -13.34
C ALA A 185 11.97 -7.54 -13.46
N SER A 186 12.27 -8.78 -13.83
CA SER A 186 11.27 -9.85 -13.93
C SER A 186 10.85 -10.37 -12.56
N ILE A 187 11.80 -10.54 -11.63
CA ILE A 187 11.50 -10.92 -10.23
C ILE A 187 10.66 -9.85 -9.55
N PHE A 188 11.04 -8.58 -9.73
CA PHE A 188 10.27 -7.46 -9.22
C PHE A 188 8.84 -7.46 -9.76
N GLU A 189 8.67 -7.65 -11.07
CA GLU A 189 7.36 -7.69 -11.70
C GLU A 189 6.49 -8.84 -11.18
N GLU A 190 7.08 -10.01 -10.98
CA GLU A 190 6.42 -11.18 -10.41
C GLU A 190 5.93 -10.92 -8.98
N ALA A 191 6.80 -10.38 -8.11
CA ALA A 191 6.42 -9.99 -6.75
C ALA A 191 5.20 -9.04 -6.76
N ARG A 192 5.22 -8.03 -7.64
CA ARG A 192 4.12 -7.06 -7.78
C ARG A 192 2.82 -7.71 -8.26
N GLU A 193 2.89 -8.67 -9.19
CA GLU A 193 1.70 -9.39 -9.64
C GLU A 193 1.16 -10.39 -8.62
N ASN A 194 2.00 -10.97 -7.77
CA ASN A 194 1.54 -11.81 -6.68
C ASN A 194 0.68 -10.99 -5.71
N VAL A 195 1.12 -9.79 -5.33
CA VAL A 195 0.33 -8.87 -4.49
C VAL A 195 -0.97 -8.45 -5.18
N LYS A 196 -0.91 -8.02 -6.46
CA LYS A 196 -2.10 -7.61 -7.22
C LYS A 196 -3.10 -8.73 -7.37
N THR A 197 -2.65 -9.96 -7.60
CA THR A 197 -3.50 -11.15 -7.74
C THR A 197 -4.21 -11.47 -6.43
N LEU A 198 -3.48 -11.47 -5.32
CA LEU A 198 -4.04 -11.68 -3.98
C LEU A 198 -5.07 -10.61 -3.63
N ALA A 199 -4.76 -9.35 -3.90
CA ALA A 199 -5.65 -8.23 -3.63
C ALA A 199 -6.89 -8.21 -4.56
N SER A 200 -6.74 -8.66 -5.81
CA SER A 200 -7.83 -8.77 -6.80
C SER A 200 -8.98 -9.68 -6.36
N GLN A 201 -8.68 -10.69 -5.54
CA GLN A 201 -9.71 -11.59 -5.02
C GLN A 201 -10.76 -10.82 -4.20
N ALA A 202 -10.35 -9.75 -3.51
CA ALA A 202 -11.22 -8.86 -2.76
C ALA A 202 -11.98 -7.88 -3.66
N THR A 203 -11.36 -7.38 -4.75
CA THR A 203 -11.98 -6.42 -5.67
C THR A 203 -13.14 -7.01 -6.47
N HIS A 204 -13.04 -8.26 -6.91
CA HIS A 204 -14.06 -8.89 -7.75
C HIS A 204 -15.17 -9.60 -6.97
N SER A 205 -15.30 -9.32 -5.66
CA SER A 205 -16.29 -9.94 -4.77
C SER A 205 -16.38 -11.46 -4.97
N SER A 206 -15.22 -12.11 -5.10
CA SER A 206 -15.17 -13.56 -5.24
C SER A 206 -15.88 -14.23 -4.06
N TRP A 207 -16.39 -15.45 -4.24
CA TRP A 207 -17.03 -16.17 -3.14
C TRP A 207 -16.15 -16.21 -1.88
N HIS A 208 -14.85 -16.43 -2.04
CA HIS A 208 -13.89 -16.42 -0.93
C HIS A 208 -13.81 -15.06 -0.25
N ALA A 209 -13.75 -13.96 -1.02
CA ALA A 209 -13.72 -12.63 -0.44
C ALA A 209 -15.01 -12.28 0.31
N ALA A 210 -16.18 -12.62 -0.26
CA ALA A 210 -17.47 -12.41 0.40
C ALA A 210 -17.56 -13.26 1.69
N PHE A 211 -17.14 -14.53 1.62
CA PHE A 211 -17.12 -15.44 2.77
C PHE A 211 -16.21 -14.92 3.89
N PHE A 212 -14.96 -14.59 3.59
CA PHE A 212 -14.01 -14.09 4.59
C PHE A 212 -14.33 -12.67 5.09
N SER A 213 -15.13 -11.90 4.36
CA SER A 213 -15.67 -10.63 4.86
C SER A 213 -16.79 -10.84 5.89
N ALA A 214 -17.57 -11.90 5.73
CA ALA A 214 -18.63 -12.25 6.67
C ALA A 214 -18.11 -13.04 7.88
N ILE A 215 -17.13 -13.92 7.66
CA ILE A 215 -16.55 -14.86 8.63
C ILE A 215 -15.02 -14.89 8.42
N PRO A 216 -14.28 -13.92 8.97
CA PRO A 216 -12.83 -13.88 8.85
C PRO A 216 -12.18 -14.99 9.65
N ILE A 217 -10.96 -15.35 9.26
CA ILE A 217 -10.10 -16.20 10.08
C ILE A 217 -9.63 -15.33 11.27
N PRO A 218 -10.09 -15.61 12.51
CA PRO A 218 -9.83 -14.75 13.63
C PRO A 218 -8.34 -14.77 14.01
N TYR A 219 -7.85 -13.64 14.51
CA TYR A 219 -6.48 -13.56 15.02
C TYR A 219 -6.28 -14.38 16.31
N SER A 220 -7.31 -14.49 17.15
CA SER A 220 -7.32 -15.25 18.41
C SER A 220 -8.47 -16.25 18.42
N THR A 221 -8.26 -17.42 19.03
CA THR A 221 -9.26 -18.51 19.14
C THR A 221 -10.56 -18.09 19.81
N ASP A 222 -10.51 -17.05 20.66
CA ASP A 222 -11.64 -16.60 21.47
C ASP A 222 -12.40 -15.44 20.83
N ALA A 223 -12.06 -15.05 19.58
CA ALA A 223 -12.74 -13.94 18.92
C ALA A 223 -14.08 -14.39 18.32
N ASN A 224 -15.14 -13.63 18.60
CA ASN A 224 -16.40 -13.81 17.89
C ASN A 224 -16.22 -13.36 16.42
N THR A 225 -16.44 -14.29 15.48
CA THR A 225 -16.25 -14.06 14.04
C THR A 225 -17.52 -13.67 13.32
N ILE A 226 -18.69 -13.79 13.97
CA ILE A 226 -19.96 -13.45 13.35
C ILE A 226 -20.14 -11.92 13.38
N GLY A 227 -20.61 -11.35 12.27
CA GLY A 227 -20.79 -9.91 12.13
C GLY A 227 -19.49 -9.15 11.85
N ALA A 228 -18.44 -9.84 11.40
CA ALA A 228 -17.12 -9.26 11.16
C ALA A 228 -17.05 -8.12 10.14
N PHE A 229 -18.08 -7.96 9.30
CA PHE A 229 -18.23 -6.78 8.46
C PHE A 229 -18.32 -5.47 9.28
N LEU A 230 -18.63 -5.55 10.58
CA LEU A 230 -18.61 -4.44 11.54
C LEU A 230 -17.23 -4.22 12.19
N GLY A 231 -16.29 -5.13 11.99
CA GLY A 231 -14.91 -4.98 12.44
C GLY A 231 -14.40 -6.13 13.29
N THR A 232 -13.81 -7.14 12.65
CA THR A 232 -13.09 -8.22 13.33
C THR A 232 -11.69 -8.36 12.74
N ILE A 233 -10.67 -8.29 13.59
CA ILE A 233 -9.28 -8.43 13.15
C ILE A 233 -9.04 -9.84 12.65
N SER A 234 -8.59 -9.94 11.41
CA SER A 234 -8.29 -11.21 10.76
C SER A 234 -6.79 -11.43 10.66
N GLN A 235 -6.39 -12.69 10.51
CA GLN A 235 -5.00 -13.03 10.22
C GLN A 235 -4.52 -12.42 8.90
N PHE A 236 -5.44 -12.17 7.97
CA PHE A 236 -5.16 -11.58 6.67
C PHE A 236 -4.64 -10.15 6.75
N SER A 237 -4.96 -9.40 7.82
CA SER A 237 -4.44 -8.05 8.03
C SER A 237 -2.92 -8.01 8.20
N LYS A 238 -2.30 -9.10 8.67
CA LYS A 238 -0.83 -9.23 8.71
C LYS A 238 -0.24 -9.15 7.31
N SER A 239 -0.73 -9.99 6.39
CA SER A 239 -0.27 -10.03 5.00
C SER A 239 -0.56 -8.71 4.28
N THR A 240 -1.74 -8.11 4.53
CA THR A 240 -2.09 -6.80 3.96
C THR A 240 -1.09 -5.72 4.38
N LEU A 241 -0.73 -5.66 5.66
CA LEU A 241 0.29 -4.73 6.16
C LEU A 241 1.69 -5.06 5.65
N PHE A 242 2.05 -6.33 5.53
CA PHE A 242 3.33 -6.76 4.94
C PHE A 242 3.48 -6.26 3.50
N TYR A 243 2.50 -6.55 2.64
CA TYR A 243 2.52 -6.14 1.24
C TYR A 243 2.48 -4.63 1.04
N LEU A 244 1.85 -3.89 1.98
CA LEU A 244 1.97 -2.44 2.05
C LEU A 244 3.43 -2.01 2.29
N CYS A 245 4.10 -2.60 3.29
CA CYS A 245 5.50 -2.31 3.61
C CYS A 245 6.42 -2.63 2.42
N GLU A 246 6.28 -3.82 1.83
CA GLU A 246 7.03 -4.24 0.64
C GLU A 246 6.84 -3.26 -0.52
N SER A 247 5.61 -2.86 -0.79
CA SER A 247 5.32 -1.93 -1.90
C SER A 247 5.89 -0.53 -1.67
N ILE A 248 5.92 -0.05 -0.42
CA ILE A 248 6.59 1.20 -0.07
C ILE A 248 8.11 1.04 -0.15
N TRP A 249 8.65 -0.08 0.33
CA TRP A 249 10.07 -0.38 0.24
C TRP A 249 10.55 -0.32 -1.21
N PHE A 250 9.86 -0.98 -2.13
CA PHE A 250 10.19 -0.94 -3.54
C PHE A 250 10.21 0.48 -4.13
N LEU A 251 9.24 1.31 -3.75
CA LEU A 251 9.23 2.71 -4.17
C LEU A 251 10.40 3.50 -3.55
N SER A 252 10.72 3.26 -2.28
CA SER A 252 11.89 3.83 -1.61
C SER A 252 13.21 3.35 -2.19
N GLU A 253 13.30 2.10 -2.62
CA GLU A 253 14.55 1.53 -3.07
C GLU A 253 14.82 1.97 -4.51
N PHE A 254 13.88 1.78 -5.43
CA PHE A 254 14.11 2.07 -6.85
C PHE A 254 13.76 3.51 -7.21
N GLY A 255 12.62 4.00 -6.73
CA GLY A 255 12.15 5.35 -7.05
C GLY A 255 13.06 6.42 -6.49
N TYR A 256 13.33 6.38 -5.18
CA TYR A 256 14.22 7.36 -4.55
C TYR A 256 15.69 7.21 -4.99
N SER A 257 16.20 6.01 -5.22
CA SER A 257 17.56 5.85 -5.79
C SER A 257 17.67 6.50 -7.17
N TYR A 258 16.68 6.31 -8.04
CA TYR A 258 16.67 6.97 -9.36
C TYR A 258 16.60 8.50 -9.22
N LEU A 259 15.73 9.01 -8.33
CA LEU A 259 15.60 10.44 -8.09
C LEU A 259 16.89 11.07 -7.56
N THR A 260 17.55 10.41 -6.63
CA THR A 260 18.80 10.92 -6.04
C THR A 260 19.98 10.79 -6.96
N GLN A 261 20.00 9.85 -7.92
CA GLN A 261 21.01 9.83 -8.98
C GLN A 261 20.79 10.98 -9.97
N LYS A 262 19.54 11.21 -10.39
CA LYS A 262 19.21 12.18 -11.44
C LYS A 262 19.11 13.64 -10.96
N TYR A 263 18.53 13.86 -9.78
CA TYR A 263 18.20 15.17 -9.22
C TYR A 263 18.87 15.42 -7.87
N ARG A 264 20.06 14.83 -7.66
CA ARG A 264 20.78 14.88 -6.38
C ARG A 264 20.93 16.30 -5.84
N LYS A 265 21.32 17.21 -6.72
CA LYS A 265 21.68 18.59 -6.38
C LYS A 265 20.45 19.33 -5.87
N GLU A 266 19.33 19.21 -6.56
CA GLU A 266 18.06 19.85 -6.24
C GLU A 266 17.51 19.38 -4.89
N PHE A 267 17.61 18.07 -4.63
CA PHE A 267 17.23 17.49 -3.33
C PHE A 267 18.12 17.98 -2.18
N ILE A 268 19.45 18.03 -2.38
CA ILE A 268 20.41 18.54 -1.39
C ILE A 268 20.17 20.04 -1.13
N GLU A 269 20.02 20.83 -2.17
CA GLU A 269 19.77 22.27 -2.06
C GLU A 269 18.46 22.56 -1.32
N PHE A 270 17.41 21.80 -1.62
CA PHE A 270 16.15 21.90 -0.89
C PHE A 270 16.32 21.57 0.59
N ALA A 271 17.00 20.46 0.92
CA ALA A 271 17.24 20.05 2.30
C ALA A 271 18.01 21.11 3.09
N ILE A 272 19.09 21.67 2.53
CA ILE A 272 19.87 22.75 3.15
C ILE A 272 19.02 24.01 3.36
N GLN A 273 18.21 24.39 2.36
CA GLN A 273 17.35 25.57 2.47
C GLN A 273 16.25 25.39 3.52
N ASP A 274 15.72 24.18 3.65
CA ASP A 274 14.69 23.86 4.64
C ASP A 274 15.26 23.90 6.05
N GLU A 275 16.39 23.24 6.30
CA GLU A 275 17.10 23.23 7.59
C GLU A 275 17.42 24.65 8.09
N ARG A 276 17.89 25.53 7.19
CA ARG A 276 18.18 26.94 7.53
C ARG A 276 16.96 27.74 7.97
N LYS A 277 15.79 27.45 7.38
CA LYS A 277 14.54 28.18 7.69
C LYS A 277 13.79 27.59 8.88
N ASN A 278 13.97 26.29 9.10
CA ASN A 278 13.21 25.49 10.06
C ASN A 278 14.07 25.01 11.22
N SER A 279 15.01 25.84 11.72
CA SER A 279 15.87 25.49 12.87
C SER A 279 15.12 25.12 14.16
N GLN A 280 13.79 25.31 14.19
CA GLN A 280 12.89 24.89 15.27
C GLN A 280 11.91 23.76 14.88
N SER A 281 11.82 23.35 13.61
CA SER A 281 10.94 22.25 13.20
C SER A 281 11.65 20.92 13.45
N SER A 282 11.02 20.07 14.28
CA SER A 282 11.55 18.80 14.75
C SER A 282 11.60 17.69 13.70
N VAL A 283 11.25 17.96 12.44
CA VAL A 283 11.23 16.96 11.38
C VAL A 283 12.28 17.30 10.33
N PRO A 284 13.49 16.71 10.39
CA PRO A 284 14.42 16.80 9.28
C PRO A 284 13.77 16.14 8.05
N MET A 285 13.45 16.95 7.04
CA MET A 285 12.81 16.53 5.79
C MET A 285 13.82 15.87 4.84
N ILE A 286 14.65 14.97 5.37
CA ILE A 286 15.51 14.11 4.56
C ILE A 286 14.85 12.74 4.53
N VAL A 287 14.25 12.44 3.40
CA VAL A 287 13.76 11.11 3.08
C VAL A 287 15.00 10.25 2.90
N PHE A 288 15.21 9.27 3.78
CA PHE A 288 16.30 8.30 3.65
C PHE A 288 15.82 7.06 2.90
N ASN A 289 16.73 6.34 2.25
CA ASN A 289 16.38 5.02 1.71
C ASN A 289 16.11 4.05 2.89
N LEU A 290 14.99 3.33 2.84
CA LEU A 290 14.58 2.32 3.81
C LEU A 290 15.43 1.03 3.77
N SER A 291 16.55 0.98 3.04
CA SER A 291 17.42 -0.21 2.97
C SER A 291 17.89 -0.74 4.33
N SER A 292 17.96 0.08 5.38
CA SER A 292 18.32 -0.39 6.74
C SER A 292 17.18 -1.13 7.43
N VAL A 293 15.93 -0.80 7.12
CA VAL A 293 14.72 -1.38 7.74
C VAL A 293 14.32 -2.68 7.05
N ILE A 294 14.79 -2.94 5.82
CA ILE A 294 14.44 -4.19 5.13
C ILE A 294 14.99 -5.44 5.82
N ARG A 295 16.10 -5.36 6.56
CA ARG A 295 16.60 -6.53 7.30
C ARG A 295 15.56 -7.01 8.32
N ASP A 296 14.89 -6.06 8.98
CA ASP A 296 13.80 -6.38 9.92
C ASP A 296 12.57 -6.94 9.19
N LEU A 297 12.21 -6.35 8.04
CA LEU A 297 11.12 -6.85 7.18
C LEU A 297 11.39 -8.30 6.71
N TYR A 298 12.61 -8.59 6.27
CA TYR A 298 13.06 -9.90 5.83
C TYR A 298 13.08 -10.93 6.97
N ALA A 299 13.60 -10.55 8.14
CA ALA A 299 13.62 -11.42 9.31
C ALA A 299 12.20 -11.79 9.77
N ILE A 300 11.26 -10.84 9.74
CA ILE A 300 9.85 -11.08 10.05
C ILE A 300 9.22 -11.96 8.97
N TYR A 301 9.48 -11.67 7.69
CA TYR A 301 8.97 -12.45 6.56
C TYR A 301 9.38 -13.92 6.65
N SER A 302 10.67 -14.17 6.78
CA SER A 302 11.25 -15.52 6.86
C SER A 302 10.67 -16.32 8.04
N LYS A 303 10.32 -15.64 9.14
CA LYS A 303 9.74 -16.30 10.32
C LYS A 303 8.26 -16.62 10.15
N GLU A 304 7.47 -15.64 9.70
CA GLU A 304 6.00 -15.73 9.71
C GLU A 304 5.41 -16.29 8.40
N PHE A 305 6.16 -16.25 7.29
CA PHE A 305 5.68 -16.64 5.96
C PHE A 305 6.49 -17.77 5.31
N HIS A 306 7.29 -18.53 6.08
CA HIS A 306 8.07 -19.67 5.55
C HIS A 306 7.23 -20.74 4.83
N GLU A 307 5.92 -20.81 5.08
CA GLU A 307 5.00 -21.72 4.39
C GLU A 307 4.53 -21.18 3.02
N VAL A 308 4.69 -19.88 2.77
CA VAL A 308 4.36 -19.24 1.50
C VAL A 308 5.53 -19.49 0.55
N LYS A 309 5.30 -20.28 -0.51
CA LYS A 309 6.31 -20.62 -1.54
C LYS A 309 6.74 -19.44 -2.44
N ASP A 310 6.54 -18.20 -2.01
CA ASP A 310 6.85 -17.01 -2.81
C ASP A 310 8.22 -16.44 -2.41
N ASP A 311 9.28 -16.91 -3.06
CA ASP A 311 10.64 -16.47 -2.78
C ASP A 311 11.02 -15.17 -3.52
N THR A 312 10.07 -14.51 -4.20
CA THR A 312 10.37 -13.33 -5.03
C THR A 312 10.83 -12.13 -4.20
N PHE A 313 10.24 -11.92 -3.01
CA PHE A 313 10.68 -10.88 -2.08
C PHE A 313 12.11 -11.15 -1.58
N GLU A 314 12.41 -12.40 -1.23
CA GLU A 314 13.73 -12.82 -0.73
C GLU A 314 14.81 -12.60 -1.80
N LYS A 315 14.56 -13.07 -3.03
CA LYS A 315 15.45 -12.86 -4.17
C LYS A 315 15.70 -11.38 -4.44
N MET A 316 14.66 -10.55 -4.33
CA MET A 316 14.80 -9.10 -4.56
C MET A 316 15.57 -8.42 -3.42
N ALA A 317 15.34 -8.84 -2.18
CA ALA A 317 16.10 -8.37 -1.02
C ALA A 317 17.59 -8.76 -1.15
N ASP A 318 17.87 -9.99 -1.60
CA ASP A 318 19.23 -10.47 -1.85
C ASP A 318 19.96 -9.62 -2.88
N TYR A 319 19.30 -9.24 -3.98
CA TYR A 319 19.89 -8.31 -4.94
C TYR A 319 20.25 -6.97 -4.32
N VAL A 320 19.37 -6.42 -3.47
CA VAL A 320 19.64 -5.12 -2.85
C VAL A 320 20.76 -5.20 -1.81
N PHE A 321 20.89 -6.30 -1.08
CA PHE A 321 21.94 -6.49 -0.08
C PHE A 321 23.31 -6.79 -0.69
N HIS A 322 23.39 -7.64 -1.71
CA HIS A 322 24.67 -8.10 -2.25
C HIS A 322 25.21 -7.21 -3.39
N PHE A 323 24.36 -6.41 -4.04
CA PHE A 323 24.79 -5.56 -5.15
C PHE A 323 25.36 -4.20 -4.72
N LYS A 324 25.16 -3.79 -3.46
CA LYS A 324 25.57 -2.47 -2.94
C LYS A 324 26.85 -2.48 -2.09
N GLU A 325 27.51 -3.64 -1.94
CA GLU A 325 28.84 -3.77 -1.32
C GLU A 325 29.96 -3.57 -2.34
#